data_AF-A0A6I0EKE3-F1
#
_entry.id   AF-A0A6I0EKE3-F1
#
_cell.length_a   1.000
_cell.length_b   1.000
_cell.length_c   1.000
_cell.angle_alpha   90.00
_cell.angle_beta   90.00
_cell.angle_gamma   90.00
#
_symmetry.space_group_name_H-M   'P 1'
#
loop_
_entity.id
_entity.type
_entity.pdbx_description
1 polymer ?
#
loop_
_entity_poly.entity_id
_entity_poly.type
_entity_poly.pdbx_seq_one_letter_code
_entity_poly.pdbx_strand_id
1 'polypeptide(L)' 'MLVRFDCPACERSHSFDMPETTVYMTCGGTGATLRLRLTGGGDVRAAVVDPDRLDADEESEGS' A
#
# COMPACT_ATOMS: atom_id res chain seq x y z
N MET A 1 9.09 -5.68 9.85
CA MET A 1 8.26 -5.30 11.03
C MET A 1 6.88 -5.90 10.84
N LEU A 2 6.36 -6.71 11.78
CA LEU A 2 5.02 -7.27 11.64
C LEU A 2 3.96 -6.16 11.82
N VAL A 3 3.23 -5.85 10.76
CA VAL A 3 2.15 -4.87 10.78
C VAL A 3 0.82 -5.55 10.54
N ARG A 4 -0.24 -4.99 11.11
CA ARG A 4 -1.62 -5.41 10.88
C ARG A 4 -2.39 -4.23 10.28
N PHE A 5 -3.17 -4.50 9.25
CA PHE A 5 -3.97 -3.48 8.56
C PHE A 5 -5.30 -4.08 8.07
N ASP A 6 -6.30 -3.24 7.89
CA ASP A 6 -7.55 -3.62 7.22
C ASP A 6 -7.43 -3.36 5.72
N CYS A 7 -7.63 -4.40 4.92
CA CYS A 7 -7.55 -4.31 3.47
C CYS A 7 -8.81 -3.63 2.92
N PRO A 8 -8.69 -2.44 2.29
CA PRO A 8 -9.85 -1.73 1.73
C PRO A 8 -10.46 -2.44 0.51
N ALA A 9 -9.76 -3.43 -0.08
CA ALA A 9 -10.26 -4.16 -1.24
C ALA A 9 -11.15 -5.36 -0.88
N CYS A 10 -10.86 -6.06 0.22
CA CYS A 10 -11.59 -7.27 0.60
C CYS A 10 -12.26 -7.17 1.98
N GLU A 11 -12.13 -6.03 2.66
CA GLU A 11 -12.73 -5.72 3.96
C GLU A 11 -12.34 -6.69 5.09
N ARG A 12 -11.14 -7.27 4.99
CA ARG A 12 -10.56 -8.17 6.00
C ARG A 12 -9.27 -7.61 6.57
N SER A 13 -8.98 -7.94 7.82
CA SER A 13 -7.68 -7.64 8.43
C SER A 13 -6.61 -8.62 7.95
N HIS A 14 -5.45 -8.09 7.59
CA HIS A 14 -4.27 -8.84 7.20
C HIS A 14 -3.07 -8.44 8.04
N SER A 15 -2.11 -9.35 8.17
CA SER A 15 -0.82 -9.07 8.79
C SER A 15 0.30 -9.55 7.89
N PHE A 16 1.34 -8.75 7.74
CA PHE A 16 2.52 -9.10 6.97
C PHE A 16 3.76 -8.43 7.56
N ASP A 17 4.95 -8.95 7.21
CA ASP A 17 6.19 -8.28 7.57
C ASP A 17 6.48 -7.17 6.56
N MET A 18 6.46 -5.94 7.05
CA MET A 18 6.73 -4.73 6.27
C MET A 18 8.24 -4.44 6.29
N PRO A 19 8.95 -4.57 5.14
CA PRO A 19 10.39 -4.33 5.06
C PRO A 19 10.75 -2.84 4.94
N GLU A 20 9.83 -2.02 4.42
CA GLU A 20 10.05 -0.61 4.05
C GLU A 20 8.91 0.27 4.58
N THR A 21 9.07 1.60 4.55
CA THR A 21 8.02 2.53 5.02
C THR A 21 6.84 2.62 4.06
N THR A 22 7.01 2.23 2.80
CA THR A 22 5.95 2.13 1.80
C THR A 22 6.10 0.81 1.07
N VAL A 23 4.99 0.07 0.89
CA VAL A 23 4.98 -1.21 0.19
C VAL A 23 3.79 -1.24 -0.76
N TYR A 24 4.02 -1.76 -1.96
CA TYR A 24 2.97 -2.10 -2.91
C TYR A 24 2.75 -3.61 -2.90
N MET A 25 1.50 -4.02 -2.85
CA MET A 25 1.15 -5.44 -2.89
C MET A 25 -0.21 -5.67 -3.53
N THR A 26 -0.43 -6.89 -4.00
CA THR A 26 -1.71 -7.30 -4.58
C THR A 26 -2.56 -8.02 -3.54
N CYS A 27 -3.83 -7.64 -3.41
CA CYS A 27 -4.78 -8.38 -2.59
C CYS A 27 -5.05 -9.75 -3.23
N GLY A 28 -4.70 -10.85 -2.56
CA GLY A 28 -4.94 -12.20 -3.08
C GLY A 28 -6.42 -12.59 -3.21
N GLY A 29 -7.34 -11.87 -2.56
CA GLY A 29 -8.77 -12.13 -2.63
C GLY A 29 -9.47 -11.46 -3.83
N THR A 30 -9.03 -10.27 -4.21
CA THR A 30 -9.70 -9.44 -5.24
C THR A 30 -8.81 -9.10 -6.44
N GLY A 31 -7.49 -9.31 -6.34
CA GLY A 31 -6.52 -8.91 -7.36
C GLY A 31 -6.22 -7.41 -7.38
N ALA A 32 -6.80 -6.61 -6.49
CA ALA A 32 -6.56 -5.17 -6.44
C ALA A 32 -5.15 -4.85 -5.93
N THR A 33 -4.51 -3.85 -6.53
CA THR A 33 -3.22 -3.32 -6.07
C THR A 33 -3.44 -2.37 -4.88
N LEU A 34 -2.63 -2.55 -3.84
CA LEU A 34 -2.68 -1.79 -2.61
C LEU A 34 -1.37 -1.06 -2.39
N ARG A 35 -1.45 0.18 -1.91
CA ARG A 35 -0.33 0.92 -1.33
C ARG A 35 -0.49 0.96 0.18
N LEU A 36 0.52 0.46 0.88
CA LEU A 36 0.61 0.53 2.33
C LEU A 36 1.71 1.49 2.72
N ARG A 37 1.41 2.41 3.64
CA ARG A 37 2.36 3.40 4.15
C ARG A 37 2.39 3.38 5.67
N LEU A 38 3.58 3.19 6.21
CA LEU A 38 3.88 3.38 7.63
C LEU A 38 3.93 4.88 7.90
N THR A 39 3.15 5.33 8.88
CA THR A 39 3.14 6.71 9.33
C THR A 39 4.15 6.93 10.45
N GLY A 40 4.54 8.19 10.71
CA GLY A 40 5.48 8.53 11.78
C GLY A 40 5.01 8.15 13.20
N GLY A 41 3.73 7.79 13.38
CA GLY A 41 3.16 7.28 14.63
C GLY A 41 3.23 5.76 14.80
N GLY A 42 3.71 5.02 13.79
CA GLY A 42 3.72 3.56 13.78
C GLY A 42 2.44 2.91 13.26
N ASP A 43 1.43 3.71 12.89
CA ASP A 43 0.22 3.21 12.22
C ASP A 43 0.47 2.94 10.73
N VAL A 44 -0.20 1.93 10.19
CA VAL A 44 -0.18 1.62 8.76
C VAL A 44 -1.48 2.09 8.10
N ARG A 45 -1.35 2.83 7.00
CA ARG A 45 -2.48 3.20 6.13
C ARG A 45 -2.43 2.40 4.85
N ALA A 46 -3.56 1.79 4.49
CA ALA A 46 -3.74 1.05 3.24
C ALA A 46 -4.72 1.78 2.33
N ALA A 47 -4.41 1.84 1.03
CA ALA A 47 -5.28 2.38 0.00
C ALA A 47 -5.23 1.49 -1.25
N VAL A 48 -6.36 1.30 -1.93
CA VAL A 48 -6.38 0.72 -3.28
C VAL A 48 -5.80 1.75 -4.24
N VAL A 49 -4.91 1.32 -5.13
CA VAL A 49 -4.28 2.17 -6.14
C VAL A 49 -4.40 1.52 -7.50
N ASP A 50 -4.53 2.33 -8.54
CA ASP A 50 -4.41 1.88 -9.92
C ASP A 50 -2.92 1.80 -10.28
N PRO A 51 -2.39 0.61 -10.62
CA PRO A 51 -0.98 0.48 -10.96
C PRO A 51 -0.60 1.29 -12.20
N ASP A 52 -1.54 1.46 -13.15
CA ASP A 52 -1.38 2.26 -14.37
C ASP A 52 -1.21 3.77 -14.11
N ARG A 53 -1.55 4.22 -12.89
CA ARG A 53 -1.46 5.62 -12.45
C ARG A 53 -0.27 5.89 -11.52
N LEU A 54 0.52 4.86 -11.16
CA LEU A 54 1.64 5.01 -10.23
C LEU A 54 2.86 5.65 -10.90
N ASP A 55 3.08 5.41 -12.19
CA ASP A 55 4.21 5.97 -12.96
C ASP A 55 4.04 7.46 -13.30
N ALA A 56 2.85 8.04 -13.11
CA ALA A 56 2.55 9.41 -13.53
C ALA A 56 2.97 10.51 -12.52
N ASP A 57 3.42 10.14 -11.32
CA ASP A 57 3.78 11.09 -10.25
C ASP A 57 5.30 11.26 -10.06
N GLU A 58 6.14 10.40 -10.66
CA GLU A 58 7.61 10.48 -10.56
C GLU A 58 8.27 11.33 -11.68
N GLU A 59 7.54 11.72 -12.74
CA GLU A 59 8.05 12.55 -13.84
C GLU A 59 7.68 14.04 -13.72
N SER A 60 7.68 14.61 -12.50
CA SER A 60 7.44 16.04 -12.28
C SER A 60 8.60 16.80 -11.62
N GLU A 61 9.83 16.27 -11.68
CA GLU A 61 11.07 17.03 -11.39
C GLU A 61 11.96 17.10 -12.65
N GLY A 62 11.47 17.84 -13.65
CA GLY A 62 12.23 18.20 -14.84
C GLY A 62 11.91 19.63 -15.25
N SER A 63 12.63 20.61 -14.70
CA SER A 63 12.73 21.97 -15.22
C SER A 63 14.03 22.63 -14.78
#